data_AF-A0A2X0L360-F1
#
_entry.id   AF-A0A2X0L360-F1
#
_cell.length_a   1.000
_cell.length_b   1.000
_cell.length_c   1.000
_cell.angle_alpha   90.00
_cell.angle_beta   90.00
_cell.angle_gamma   90.00
#
_symmetry.space_group_name_H-M   'P 1'
#
loop_
_entity.id
_entity.type
_entity.pdbx_description
1 polymer ?
#
loop_
_entity_poly.entity_id
_entity_poly.type
_entity_poly.pdbx_seq_one_letter_code
_entity_poly.pdbx_strand_id
1 'polypeptide(L)'
;MALPCSWITTLRILASGRLSPSMPPKVKVQADTIPDRPVYHHWLLKAEPDTRIEKGVDVKFSVDDFEKCKVTAWEGVRNHQAKRYLKEEMKINDPCLFYASNCKTPGITALAKVKREGYPDHNAWDAKHPYYDPKSSSETPTWFMIDLEFVERLPHMVPLKLLQTLATTEHATLPVEVKEYIKPQHLEAIKGSALISRGRLSVQGCTDEFYGAVKQLGQRGGWQEWFKGPSISDGAAKAKTPSPTKRAKVQEEEEKPVGKRAKKVDPKAASGNSTTETRRTWSSR
;
A
#
# COMPACT_ATOMS: atom_id res chain seq x y z
N MET A 1 -38.86 79.24 9.79
CA MET A 1 -39.59 80.12 8.85
C MET A 1 -39.53 79.50 7.46
N ALA A 2 -40.48 79.82 6.57
CA ALA A 2 -40.47 79.54 5.13
C ALA A 2 -40.24 78.09 4.64
N LEU A 3 -41.34 77.43 4.26
CA LEU A 3 -41.43 76.54 3.09
C LEU A 3 -41.56 77.42 1.81
N PRO A 4 -41.80 76.92 0.58
CA PRO A 4 -41.62 75.57 -0.02
C PRO A 4 -40.81 75.66 -1.35
N CYS A 5 -40.74 74.57 -2.13
CA CYS A 5 -41.38 74.48 -3.47
C CYS A 5 -40.87 73.31 -4.33
N SER A 6 -41.78 72.47 -4.80
CA SER A 6 -41.54 71.53 -5.91
C SER A 6 -41.84 72.22 -7.24
N TRP A 7 -40.99 72.03 -8.25
CA TRP A 7 -41.28 72.41 -9.64
C TRP A 7 -41.06 71.22 -10.57
N ILE A 8 -42.05 70.97 -11.43
CA ILE A 8 -42.06 69.89 -12.41
C ILE A 8 -41.53 70.43 -13.73
N THR A 9 -40.55 69.74 -14.34
CA THR A 9 -40.23 69.92 -15.76
C THR A 9 -40.05 68.56 -16.42
N THR A 10 -41.02 68.19 -17.27
CA THR A 10 -40.92 67.02 -18.17
C THR A 10 -39.88 67.30 -19.25
N LEU A 11 -38.93 66.39 -19.47
CA LEU A 11 -38.09 66.39 -20.68
C LEU A 11 -38.18 65.06 -21.43
N ARG A 12 -38.03 65.14 -22.75
CA ARG A 12 -38.44 64.10 -23.71
C ARG A 12 -37.59 62.84 -23.68
N ILE A 13 -38.23 61.74 -24.05
CA ILE A 13 -37.58 60.53 -24.56
C ILE A 13 -36.69 60.90 -25.75
N LEU A 14 -35.44 60.46 -25.72
CA LEU A 14 -34.62 60.25 -26.91
C LEU A 14 -34.00 58.86 -26.80
N ALA A 15 -34.36 57.97 -27.73
CA ALA A 15 -33.77 56.64 -27.80
C ALA A 15 -32.43 56.73 -28.53
N SER A 16 -31.36 56.25 -27.89
CA SER A 16 -30.04 56.08 -28.49
C SER A 16 -29.46 54.72 -28.09
N GLY A 17 -28.55 54.20 -28.93
CA GLY A 17 -28.23 52.77 -28.99
C GLY A 17 -27.75 52.16 -27.66
N ARG A 18 -28.38 51.05 -27.26
CA ARG A 18 -27.83 50.11 -26.28
C ARG A 18 -26.64 49.37 -26.92
N LEU A 19 -25.45 49.97 -26.88
CA LEU A 19 -24.23 49.26 -27.26
C LEU A 19 -24.07 48.04 -26.36
N SER A 20 -24.08 46.85 -26.94
CA SER A 20 -23.62 45.64 -26.26
C SER A 20 -22.10 45.76 -26.02
N PRO A 21 -21.60 45.54 -24.79
CA PRO A 21 -20.17 45.42 -24.59
C PRO A 21 -19.69 44.20 -25.37
N SER A 22 -18.80 44.41 -26.34
CA SER A 22 -18.16 43.33 -27.06
C SER A 22 -17.35 42.50 -26.08
N MET A 23 -17.58 41.19 -26.05
CA MET A 23 -16.70 40.30 -25.31
C MET A 23 -15.29 40.40 -25.92
N PRO A 24 -14.22 40.51 -25.11
CA PRO A 24 -12.87 40.48 -25.65
C PRO A 24 -12.65 39.15 -26.39
N PRO A 25 -11.88 39.15 -27.50
CA PRO A 25 -11.65 37.93 -28.26
C PRO A 25 -11.02 36.87 -27.36
N LYS A 26 -11.50 35.63 -27.45
CA LYS A 26 -10.94 34.49 -26.69
C LYS A 26 -9.47 34.34 -27.05
N VAL A 27 -8.60 34.78 -26.14
CA VAL A 27 -7.15 34.52 -26.22
C VAL A 27 -6.97 33.02 -26.29
N LYS A 28 -6.43 32.52 -27.41
CA LYS A 28 -5.97 31.14 -27.51
C LYS A 28 -4.71 31.04 -26.67
N VAL A 29 -4.88 30.66 -25.40
CA VAL A 29 -3.76 30.26 -24.53
C VAL A 29 -3.08 29.08 -25.22
N GLN A 30 -1.83 29.27 -25.63
CA GLN A 30 -0.99 28.21 -26.18
C GLN A 30 -0.76 27.14 -25.10
N ALA A 31 -0.75 25.86 -25.47
CA ALA A 31 -0.86 24.74 -24.53
C ALA A 31 0.48 24.36 -23.87
N ASP A 32 1.41 25.32 -23.82
CA ASP A 32 2.85 25.09 -23.77
C ASP A 32 3.50 25.58 -22.48
N THR A 33 2.75 25.54 -21.36
CA THR A 33 3.32 25.58 -20.00
C THR A 33 2.42 24.86 -19.01
N ILE A 34 2.53 23.53 -18.95
CA ILE A 34 2.19 22.80 -17.73
C ILE A 34 3.19 23.27 -16.65
N PRO A 35 2.77 23.66 -15.43
CA PRO A 35 3.73 24.03 -14.38
C PRO A 35 4.65 22.84 -14.12
N ASP A 36 5.96 23.13 -14.02
CA ASP A 36 7.00 22.10 -14.01
C ASP A 36 6.70 21.02 -12.95
N ARG A 37 6.52 19.79 -13.41
CA ARG A 37 6.17 18.69 -12.52
C ARG A 37 7.46 18.23 -11.86
N PRO A 38 7.54 18.16 -10.51
CA PRO A 38 8.73 17.67 -9.84
C PRO A 38 9.14 16.32 -10.43
N VAL A 39 10.33 16.28 -11.01
CA VAL A 39 10.98 15.07 -11.51
C VAL A 39 11.49 14.29 -10.30
N TYR A 40 11.32 12.97 -10.31
CA TYR A 40 11.73 12.09 -9.23
C TYR A 40 12.69 11.02 -9.77
N HIS A 41 13.78 10.80 -9.05
CA HIS A 41 14.73 9.70 -9.29
C HIS A 41 14.67 8.64 -8.18
N HIS A 42 13.88 8.90 -7.13
CA HIS A 42 13.68 8.05 -5.98
C HIS A 42 12.19 7.77 -5.79
N TRP A 43 11.84 6.57 -5.32
CA TRP A 43 10.45 6.11 -5.26
C TRP A 43 10.11 5.41 -3.95
N LEU A 44 8.82 5.36 -3.61
CA LEU A 44 8.27 4.52 -2.55
C LEU A 44 7.09 3.72 -3.09
N LEU A 45 7.12 2.40 -2.85
CA LEU A 45 6.11 1.47 -3.32
C LEU A 45 5.57 0.65 -2.14
N LYS A 46 4.24 0.55 -2.05
CA LYS A 46 3.53 -0.06 -0.91
C LYS A 46 3.06 -1.48 -1.22
N ALA A 47 3.40 -2.42 -0.35
CA ALA A 47 2.88 -3.78 -0.32
C ALA A 47 2.19 -4.07 1.02
N GLU A 48 1.53 -5.21 1.16
CA GLU A 48 0.82 -5.63 2.37
C GLU A 48 1.45 -6.93 2.90
N PRO A 49 2.11 -6.94 4.08
CA PRO A 49 2.84 -8.13 4.57
C PRO A 49 1.94 -9.14 5.30
N ASP A 50 0.75 -8.70 5.73
CA ASP A 50 -0.27 -9.51 6.39
C ASP A 50 -1.29 -10.01 5.35
N THR A 51 -1.93 -11.15 5.60
CA THR A 51 -2.92 -11.74 4.68
C THR A 51 -4.13 -10.83 4.48
N ARG A 52 -4.45 -10.53 3.22
CA ARG A 52 -5.68 -9.81 2.82
C ARG A 52 -6.24 -10.43 1.54
N ILE A 53 -7.51 -10.84 1.62
CA ILE A 53 -8.22 -11.42 0.48
C ILE A 53 -8.81 -10.31 -0.40
N GLU A 54 -8.41 -10.27 -1.67
CA GLU A 54 -8.99 -9.45 -2.74
C GLU A 54 -9.67 -10.39 -3.75
N LYS A 55 -10.98 -10.25 -3.96
CA LYS A 55 -11.80 -11.11 -4.84
C LYS A 55 -11.62 -12.65 -4.67
N GLY A 56 -11.13 -13.12 -3.53
CA GLY A 56 -10.87 -14.54 -3.26
C GLY A 56 -9.40 -14.98 -3.35
N VAL A 57 -8.47 -14.07 -3.67
CA VAL A 57 -7.02 -14.32 -3.72
C VAL A 57 -6.34 -13.54 -2.60
N ASP A 58 -5.38 -14.15 -1.87
CA ASP A 58 -4.55 -13.42 -0.91
C ASP A 58 -3.51 -12.57 -1.67
N VAL A 59 -3.50 -11.26 -1.43
CA VAL A 59 -2.57 -10.31 -2.08
C VAL A 59 -1.39 -9.93 -1.18
N LYS A 60 -1.15 -10.73 -0.14
CA LYS A 60 0.03 -10.63 0.73
C LYS A 60 1.34 -10.68 -0.07
N PHE A 61 2.20 -9.71 0.20
CA PHE A 61 3.60 -9.71 -0.22
C PHE A 61 4.47 -9.02 0.83
N SER A 62 5.21 -9.82 1.62
CA SER A 62 6.06 -9.29 2.70
C SER A 62 7.50 -9.03 2.24
N VAL A 63 8.28 -8.33 3.08
CA VAL A 63 9.72 -8.15 2.85
C VAL A 63 10.47 -9.48 2.80
N ASP A 64 10.01 -10.49 3.57
CA ASP A 64 10.60 -11.83 3.54
C ASP A 64 10.38 -12.52 2.20
N ASP A 65 9.25 -12.24 1.54
CA ASP A 65 8.90 -12.86 0.25
C ASP A 65 9.64 -12.19 -0.91
N PHE A 66 9.80 -10.87 -0.85
CA PHE A 66 10.65 -10.11 -1.77
C PHE A 66 12.13 -10.48 -1.62
N GLU A 67 12.61 -10.66 -0.39
CA GLU A 67 13.97 -11.10 -0.10
C GLU A 67 14.24 -12.54 -0.58
N LYS A 68 13.22 -13.40 -0.66
CA LYS A 68 13.33 -14.74 -1.28
C LYS A 68 13.36 -14.68 -2.80
N CYS A 69 12.43 -13.95 -3.43
CA CYS A 69 12.29 -13.96 -4.90
C CYS A 69 13.37 -13.14 -5.63
N LYS A 70 14.01 -12.18 -4.94
CA LYS A 70 15.04 -11.23 -5.43
C LYS A 70 14.58 -10.26 -6.52
N VAL A 71 13.76 -10.70 -7.47
CA VAL A 71 13.09 -9.86 -8.48
C VAL A 71 11.60 -10.19 -8.47
N THR A 72 10.75 -9.17 -8.59
CA THR A 72 9.30 -9.36 -8.74
C THR A 72 8.72 -8.35 -9.73
N ALA A 73 7.68 -8.74 -10.45
CA ALA A 73 6.82 -7.78 -11.13
C ALA A 73 6.01 -7.01 -10.07
N TRP A 74 5.86 -5.70 -10.28
CA TRP A 74 5.12 -4.80 -9.38
C TRP A 74 3.74 -4.47 -9.95
N GLU A 75 2.90 -5.49 -9.96
CA GLU A 75 1.60 -5.51 -10.61
C GLU A 75 0.46 -4.86 -9.80
N GLY A 76 -0.78 -5.00 -10.27
CA GLY A 76 -1.98 -4.74 -9.47
C GLY A 76 -2.27 -3.26 -9.17
N VAL A 77 -1.43 -2.33 -9.63
CA VAL A 77 -1.62 -0.90 -9.44
C VAL A 77 -2.79 -0.41 -10.29
N ARG A 78 -3.92 -0.11 -9.64
CA ARG A 78 -5.17 0.39 -10.25
C ARG A 78 -5.48 1.86 -9.91
N ASN A 79 -4.45 2.67 -9.64
CA ASN A 79 -4.55 4.12 -9.48
C ASN A 79 -3.88 4.83 -10.68
N HIS A 80 -4.60 5.74 -11.36
CA HIS A 80 -4.10 6.34 -12.60
C HIS A 80 -2.81 7.17 -12.43
N GLN A 81 -2.59 7.84 -11.28
CA GLN A 81 -1.35 8.58 -11.04
C GLN A 81 -0.19 7.63 -10.70
N ALA A 82 -0.43 6.60 -9.87
CA ALA A 82 0.55 5.57 -9.56
C ALA A 82 1.01 4.82 -10.84
N LYS A 83 0.06 4.41 -11.69
CA LYS A 83 0.32 3.86 -13.02
C LYS A 83 1.21 4.79 -13.85
N ARG A 84 0.91 6.08 -13.85
CA ARG A 84 1.62 7.07 -14.64
C ARG A 84 3.10 7.17 -14.23
N TYR A 85 3.40 7.09 -12.93
CA TYR A 85 4.77 6.96 -12.44
C TYR A 85 5.46 5.70 -12.96
N LEU A 86 4.83 4.53 -12.81
CA LEU A 86 5.33 3.24 -13.31
C LEU A 86 5.61 3.26 -14.83
N LYS A 87 4.73 3.88 -15.61
CA LYS A 87 4.79 3.90 -17.08
C LYS A 87 5.81 4.89 -17.64
N GLU A 88 5.81 6.13 -17.13
CA GLU A 88 6.44 7.26 -17.80
C GLU A 88 7.73 7.69 -17.10
N GLU A 89 7.70 7.80 -15.77
CA GLU A 89 8.77 8.47 -15.01
C GLU A 89 9.84 7.50 -14.49
N MET A 90 9.48 6.32 -13.97
CA MET A 90 10.44 5.37 -13.38
C MET A 90 11.44 4.83 -14.43
N LYS A 91 12.74 4.84 -14.11
CA LYS A 91 13.86 4.43 -14.98
C LYS A 91 14.66 3.27 -14.36
N ILE A 92 15.38 2.50 -15.18
CA ILE A 92 16.18 1.35 -14.68
C ILE A 92 17.26 1.82 -13.69
N ASN A 93 17.35 1.13 -12.55
CA ASN A 93 18.16 1.42 -11.37
C ASN A 93 17.70 2.57 -10.46
N ASP A 94 16.57 3.24 -10.74
CA ASP A 94 15.99 4.22 -9.79
C ASP A 94 15.78 3.56 -8.41
N PRO A 95 16.32 4.13 -7.29
CA PRO A 95 16.20 3.50 -5.99
C PRO A 95 14.79 3.63 -5.39
N CYS A 96 14.36 2.57 -4.71
CA CYS A 96 12.99 2.38 -4.26
C CYS A 96 12.93 2.01 -2.78
N LEU A 97 12.03 2.65 -2.03
CA LEU A 97 11.68 2.31 -0.65
C LEU A 97 10.53 1.29 -0.67
N PHE A 98 10.77 0.07 -0.18
CA PHE A 98 9.75 -0.96 -0.03
C PHE A 98 9.01 -0.75 1.30
N TYR A 99 7.73 -0.38 1.21
CA TYR A 99 6.91 0.04 2.35
C TYR A 99 5.85 -1.01 2.69
N ALA A 100 5.92 -1.53 3.92
CA ALA A 100 4.88 -2.36 4.53
C ALA A 100 3.68 -1.48 4.92
N SER A 101 2.52 -1.76 4.29
CA SER A 101 1.25 -1.07 4.48
C SER A 101 0.17 -2.01 5.02
N ASN A 102 -0.93 -1.43 5.53
CA ASN A 102 -2.11 -2.14 6.02
C ASN A 102 -1.86 -3.25 7.07
N CYS A 103 -0.74 -3.17 7.79
CA CYS A 103 -0.33 -4.10 8.84
C CYS A 103 -0.32 -3.41 10.21
N LYS A 104 -0.13 -4.20 11.28
CA LYS A 104 -0.11 -3.70 12.68
C LYS A 104 0.93 -2.59 12.92
N THR A 105 2.07 -2.63 12.23
CA THR A 105 3.14 -1.65 12.33
C THR A 105 3.62 -1.29 10.92
N PRO A 106 3.04 -0.28 10.25
CA PRO A 106 3.40 0.07 8.88
C PRO A 106 4.64 0.97 8.82
N GLY A 107 5.45 0.83 7.76
CA GLY A 107 6.75 1.51 7.63
C GLY A 107 7.63 0.93 6.51
N ILE A 108 8.81 1.53 6.28
CA ILE A 108 9.77 1.07 5.27
C ILE A 108 10.62 -0.06 5.86
N THR A 109 10.69 -1.20 5.16
CA THR A 109 11.39 -2.42 5.64
C THR A 109 12.60 -2.82 4.79
N ALA A 110 12.69 -2.37 3.54
CA ALA A 110 13.81 -2.68 2.64
C ALA A 110 14.04 -1.57 1.60
N LEU A 111 15.24 -1.58 1.02
CA LEU A 111 15.58 -0.88 -0.21
C LEU A 111 15.51 -1.83 -1.40
N ALA A 112 15.10 -1.29 -2.53
CA ALA A 112 15.02 -1.95 -3.82
C ALA A 112 15.47 -0.98 -4.93
N LYS A 113 15.44 -1.43 -6.18
CA LYS A 113 15.61 -0.59 -7.36
C LYS A 113 14.76 -1.09 -8.52
N VAL A 114 14.50 -0.24 -9.50
CA VAL A 114 13.86 -0.66 -10.75
C VAL A 114 14.78 -1.57 -11.55
N LYS A 115 14.26 -2.75 -11.92
CA LYS A 115 14.94 -3.74 -12.78
C LYS A 115 14.53 -3.59 -14.24
N ARG A 116 13.29 -3.18 -14.50
CA ARG A 116 12.70 -2.99 -15.83
C ARG A 116 11.68 -1.86 -15.80
N GLU A 117 11.71 -0.98 -16.79
CA GLU A 117 10.77 0.15 -16.92
C GLU A 117 9.35 -0.30 -17.27
N GLY A 118 8.40 0.64 -17.22
CA GLY A 118 6.97 0.41 -17.35
C GLY A 118 6.55 -0.38 -18.60
N TYR A 119 5.97 -1.55 -18.38
CA TYR A 119 5.38 -2.41 -19.41
C TYR A 119 3.92 -2.77 -19.05
N PRO A 120 3.09 -3.22 -20.01
CA PRO A 120 1.68 -3.53 -19.75
C PRO A 120 1.47 -4.57 -18.65
N ASP A 121 0.55 -4.28 -17.74
CA ASP A 121 0.08 -5.22 -16.71
C ASP A 121 -0.93 -6.19 -17.35
N HIS A 122 -0.44 -7.36 -17.75
CA HIS A 122 -1.27 -8.41 -18.36
C HIS A 122 -2.24 -9.07 -17.37
N ASN A 123 -2.00 -8.94 -16.07
CA ASN A 123 -2.89 -9.42 -15.01
C ASN A 123 -4.12 -8.49 -14.81
N ALA A 124 -4.20 -7.40 -15.59
CA ALA A 124 -5.45 -6.69 -15.83
C ALA A 124 -6.41 -7.43 -16.79
N TRP A 125 -5.94 -8.41 -17.57
CA TRP A 125 -6.73 -9.06 -18.63
C TRP A 125 -7.28 -10.46 -18.24
N ASP A 126 -6.70 -11.13 -17.24
CA ASP A 126 -7.25 -12.39 -16.72
C ASP A 126 -8.45 -12.14 -15.79
N ALA A 127 -9.63 -12.61 -16.20
CA ALA A 127 -10.88 -12.49 -15.45
C ALA A 127 -10.86 -13.17 -14.05
N LYS A 128 -9.91 -14.08 -13.78
CA LYS A 128 -9.72 -14.70 -12.46
C LYS A 128 -8.87 -13.86 -11.52
N HIS A 129 -8.17 -12.85 -12.03
CA HIS A 129 -7.18 -12.12 -11.26
C HIS A 129 -7.83 -11.07 -10.34
N PRO A 130 -7.37 -10.88 -9.07
CA PRO A 130 -7.90 -9.85 -8.16
C PRO A 130 -7.92 -8.46 -8.81
N TYR A 131 -6.94 -8.14 -9.65
CA TYR A 131 -6.81 -6.85 -10.30
C TYR A 131 -7.25 -6.82 -11.78
N TYR A 132 -8.14 -7.73 -12.19
CA TYR A 132 -8.82 -7.70 -13.49
C TYR A 132 -9.56 -6.37 -13.74
N ASP A 133 -9.45 -5.85 -14.96
CA ASP A 133 -10.22 -4.72 -15.49
C ASP A 133 -10.74 -5.04 -16.91
N PRO A 134 -12.06 -5.27 -17.10
CA PRO A 134 -12.64 -5.62 -18.40
C PRO A 134 -12.58 -4.51 -19.46
N LYS A 135 -12.01 -3.34 -19.14
CA LYS A 135 -11.77 -2.23 -20.08
C LYS A 135 -10.33 -2.16 -20.58
N SER A 136 -9.44 -3.02 -20.10
CA SER A 136 -8.04 -3.12 -20.53
C SER A 136 -7.87 -4.30 -21.49
N SER A 137 -7.12 -4.14 -22.58
CA SER A 137 -6.72 -5.25 -23.47
C SER A 137 -5.23 -5.19 -23.84
N SER A 138 -4.76 -6.18 -24.58
CA SER A 138 -3.40 -6.21 -25.15
C SER A 138 -3.15 -5.10 -26.16
N GLU A 139 -4.17 -4.67 -26.89
CA GLU A 139 -4.13 -3.62 -27.90
C GLU A 139 -4.26 -2.23 -27.27
N THR A 140 -5.04 -2.12 -26.18
CA THR A 140 -5.28 -0.88 -25.42
C THR A 140 -4.98 -1.06 -23.92
N PRO A 141 -3.70 -1.27 -23.55
CA PRO A 141 -3.32 -1.51 -22.16
C PRO A 141 -3.62 -0.30 -21.28
N THR A 142 -4.59 -0.44 -20.38
CA THR A 142 -4.98 0.63 -19.46
C THR A 142 -4.06 0.70 -18.25
N TRP A 143 -3.41 -0.41 -17.87
CA TRP A 143 -2.57 -0.57 -16.68
C TRP A 143 -1.15 -1.04 -17.02
N PHE A 144 -0.19 -0.66 -16.18
CA PHE A 144 1.25 -0.85 -16.38
C PHE A 144 1.91 -1.23 -15.07
N MET A 145 2.97 -2.03 -15.16
CA MET A 145 3.82 -2.51 -14.07
C MET A 145 5.30 -2.40 -14.44
N ILE A 146 6.17 -2.57 -13.45
CA ILE A 146 7.64 -2.60 -13.58
C ILE A 146 8.15 -3.91 -12.99
N ASP A 147 9.42 -4.23 -13.22
CA ASP A 147 10.12 -5.22 -12.37
C ASP A 147 10.94 -4.47 -11.30
N LEU A 148 10.90 -4.91 -10.05
CA LEU A 148 11.79 -4.45 -8.97
C LEU A 148 12.80 -5.52 -8.59
N GLU A 149 14.05 -5.12 -8.36
CA GLU A 149 15.11 -5.92 -7.75
C GLU A 149 15.31 -5.52 -6.28
N PHE A 150 15.30 -6.50 -5.38
CA PHE A 150 15.61 -6.34 -3.96
C PHE A 150 17.09 -5.96 -3.79
N VAL A 151 17.39 -4.94 -2.98
CA VAL A 151 18.77 -4.48 -2.75
C VAL A 151 19.25 -4.86 -1.36
N GLU A 152 18.62 -4.32 -0.30
CA GLU A 152 18.95 -4.66 1.08
C GLU A 152 17.74 -4.56 2.01
N ARG A 153 17.69 -5.42 3.04
CA ARG A 153 16.75 -5.26 4.16
C ARG A 153 17.28 -4.15 5.07
N LEU A 154 16.43 -3.25 5.54
CA LEU A 154 16.87 -2.23 6.49
C LEU A 154 17.10 -2.88 7.88
N PRO A 155 18.28 -2.71 8.52
CA PRO A 155 18.53 -3.20 9.88
C PRO A 155 17.50 -2.69 10.90
N HIS A 156 16.95 -1.51 10.65
CA HIS A 156 15.87 -0.92 11.42
C HIS A 156 14.72 -0.55 10.47
N MET A 157 13.58 -1.23 10.62
CA MET A 157 12.34 -0.85 9.95
C MET A 157 11.94 0.58 10.38
N VAL A 158 11.68 1.47 9.42
CA VAL A 158 11.38 2.90 9.65
C VAL A 158 9.85 3.09 9.73
N PRO A 159 9.25 3.26 10.93
CA PRO A 159 7.80 3.23 11.08
C PRO A 159 7.14 4.51 10.54
N LEU A 160 5.92 4.41 10.02
CA LEU A 160 5.12 5.58 9.64
C LEU A 160 4.97 6.56 10.82
N LYS A 161 4.83 6.06 12.05
CA LYS A 161 4.67 6.89 13.25
C LYS A 161 5.92 7.73 13.56
N LEU A 162 7.12 7.21 13.27
CA LEU A 162 8.37 7.96 13.38
C LEU A 162 8.39 9.12 12.38
N LEU A 163 8.07 8.84 11.11
CA LEU A 163 8.03 9.86 10.05
C LEU A 163 6.94 10.92 10.32
N GLN A 164 5.79 10.53 10.89
CA GLN A 164 4.76 11.47 11.32
C GLN A 164 5.22 12.38 12.47
N THR A 165 5.95 11.84 13.46
CA THR A 165 6.54 12.67 14.53
C THR A 165 7.62 13.60 13.98
N LEU A 166 8.52 13.10 13.13
CA LEU A 166 9.58 13.91 12.49
C LEU A 166 8.99 15.05 11.63
N ALA A 167 7.88 14.83 10.94
CA ALA A 167 7.17 15.85 10.16
C ALA A 167 6.66 17.05 11.00
N THR A 168 6.57 16.89 12.33
CA THR A 168 6.13 17.94 13.27
C THR A 168 7.16 18.26 14.35
N THR A 169 8.40 17.77 14.24
CA THR A 169 9.45 17.96 15.25
C THR A 169 10.46 18.99 14.75
N GLU A 170 10.87 19.91 15.62
CA GLU A 170 11.97 20.84 15.31
C GLU A 170 13.33 20.15 15.40
N HIS A 171 14.25 20.48 14.50
CA HIS A 171 15.63 19.95 14.52
C HIS A 171 16.36 20.20 15.85
N ALA A 172 15.96 21.25 16.59
CA ALA A 172 16.51 21.55 17.91
C ALA A 172 16.24 20.44 18.94
N THR A 173 15.06 19.80 18.90
CA THR A 173 14.56 18.87 19.94
C THR A 173 14.73 17.39 19.60
N LEU A 174 15.36 17.06 18.47
CA LEU A 174 15.72 15.68 18.13
C LEU A 174 16.70 15.06 19.16
N PRO A 175 16.60 13.74 19.45
CA PRO A 175 17.63 12.98 20.16
C PRO A 175 19.01 13.17 19.51
N VAL A 176 20.08 13.18 20.32
CA VAL A 176 21.45 13.51 19.88
C VAL A 176 21.91 12.57 18.78
N GLU A 177 21.59 11.29 18.91
CA GLU A 177 21.90 10.19 18.01
C GLU A 177 21.25 10.37 16.63
N VAL A 178 20.00 10.85 16.61
CA VAL A 178 19.22 11.09 15.38
C VAL A 178 19.66 12.40 14.71
N LYS A 179 19.94 13.42 15.53
CA LYS A 179 20.37 14.76 15.12
C LYS A 179 21.76 14.79 14.46
N GLU A 180 22.57 13.76 14.68
CA GLU A 180 23.87 13.57 14.01
C GLU A 180 23.72 13.40 12.48
N TYR A 181 22.59 12.84 12.01
CA TYR A 181 22.38 12.52 10.60
C TYR A 181 21.06 13.05 9.99
N ILE A 182 20.06 13.40 10.81
CA ILE A 182 18.83 14.06 10.35
C ILE A 182 18.99 15.58 10.41
N LYS A 183 19.34 16.16 9.26
CA LYS A 183 19.46 17.62 9.03
C LYS A 183 18.07 18.28 8.90
N PRO A 184 17.96 19.62 9.05
CA PRO A 184 16.68 20.33 8.88
C PRO A 184 16.00 20.06 7.52
N GLN A 185 16.77 19.98 6.43
CA GLN A 185 16.27 19.65 5.09
C GLN A 185 15.57 18.28 5.02
N HIS A 186 16.00 17.31 5.83
CA HIS A 186 15.39 15.98 5.91
C HIS A 186 14.00 16.05 6.56
N LEU A 187 13.82 16.92 7.57
CA LEU A 187 12.53 17.09 8.25
C LEU A 187 11.50 17.74 7.33
N GLU A 188 11.87 18.80 6.62
CA GLU A 188 10.99 19.44 5.64
C GLU A 188 10.66 18.51 4.46
N ALA A 189 11.59 17.67 4.00
CA ALA A 189 11.33 16.65 2.99
C ALA A 189 10.37 15.54 3.50
N ILE A 190 10.51 15.10 4.75
CA ILE A 190 9.57 14.15 5.38
C ILE A 190 8.16 14.76 5.49
N LYS A 191 8.07 16.00 5.98
CA LYS A 191 6.85 16.79 6.13
C LYS A 191 6.14 17.06 4.80
N GLY A 192 6.89 17.40 3.75
CA GLY A 192 6.37 17.59 2.39
C GLY A 192 6.07 16.31 1.61
N SER A 193 6.49 15.13 2.11
CA SER A 193 6.40 13.87 1.36
C SER A 193 4.97 13.46 1.00
N ALA A 194 4.84 12.75 -0.12
CA ALA A 194 3.59 12.08 -0.49
C ALA A 194 3.19 10.95 0.48
N LEU A 195 4.09 10.49 1.35
CA LEU A 195 3.78 9.47 2.34
C LEU A 195 2.93 10.04 3.48
N ILE A 196 3.31 11.22 3.97
CA ILE A 196 2.56 11.97 5.00
C ILE A 196 1.29 12.58 4.41
N SER A 197 1.40 13.28 3.27
CA SER A 197 0.28 14.05 2.70
C SER A 197 -0.73 13.23 1.87
N ARG A 198 -0.33 12.07 1.31
CA ARG A 198 -1.13 11.32 0.33
C ARG A 198 -1.17 9.81 0.61
N GLY A 199 -1.56 9.44 1.82
CA GLY A 199 -1.58 8.04 2.30
C GLY A 199 -2.20 7.00 1.35
N ARG A 200 -3.27 7.36 0.60
CA ARG A 200 -3.97 6.47 -0.36
C ARG A 200 -3.25 6.25 -1.71
N LEU A 201 -2.11 6.91 -1.96
CA LEU A 201 -1.29 6.68 -3.16
C LEU A 201 -0.28 5.57 -2.89
N SER A 202 -0.26 4.52 -3.73
CA SER A 202 0.55 3.29 -3.54
C SER A 202 1.95 3.34 -4.15
N VAL A 203 2.15 4.11 -5.22
CA VAL A 203 3.46 4.40 -5.84
C VAL A 203 3.67 5.90 -5.77
N GLN A 204 4.78 6.32 -5.14
CA GLN A 204 5.02 7.71 -4.76
C GLN A 204 6.42 8.16 -5.18
N GLY A 205 6.52 9.32 -5.83
CA GLY A 205 7.80 9.99 -6.03
C GLY A 205 8.36 10.53 -4.71
N CYS A 206 9.68 10.42 -4.54
CA CYS A 206 10.43 10.83 -3.37
C CYS A 206 11.51 11.84 -3.78
N THR A 207 11.74 12.89 -2.98
CA THR A 207 12.94 13.72 -3.15
C THR A 207 14.17 12.99 -2.60
N ASP A 208 15.34 13.40 -3.05
CA ASP A 208 16.62 12.82 -2.65
C ASP A 208 16.87 12.98 -1.15
N GLU A 209 16.42 14.09 -0.55
CA GLU A 209 16.47 14.32 0.90
C GLU A 209 15.53 13.38 1.65
N PHE A 210 14.32 13.11 1.13
CA PHE A 210 13.39 12.16 1.76
C PHE A 210 13.93 10.73 1.70
N TYR A 211 14.43 10.31 0.53
CA TYR A 211 15.03 9.00 0.35
C TYR A 211 16.28 8.83 1.23
N GLY A 212 17.18 9.82 1.23
CA GLY A 212 18.37 9.87 2.07
C GLY A 212 18.03 9.82 3.57
N ALA A 213 17.02 10.57 4.01
CA ALA A 213 16.56 10.56 5.40
C ALA A 213 16.03 9.19 5.82
N VAL A 214 15.15 8.57 5.03
CA VAL A 214 14.61 7.23 5.33
C VAL A 214 15.72 6.18 5.33
N LYS A 215 16.65 6.23 4.36
CA LYS A 215 17.81 5.34 4.32
C LYS A 215 18.67 5.47 5.58
N GLN A 216 19.00 6.70 6.00
CA GLN A 216 19.78 6.93 7.22
C GLN A 216 19.04 6.45 8.48
N LEU A 217 17.75 6.74 8.65
CA LEU A 217 16.93 6.24 9.77
C LEU A 217 16.93 4.71 9.86
N GLY A 218 16.89 4.03 8.70
CA GLY A 218 16.82 2.57 8.63
C GLY A 218 18.17 1.87 8.74
N GLN A 219 19.26 2.51 8.31
CA GLN A 219 20.63 1.99 8.44
C GLN A 219 21.26 2.31 9.80
N ARG A 220 20.92 3.43 10.45
CA ARG A 220 21.57 3.89 11.69
C ARG A 220 20.78 3.70 12.99
N GLY A 221 19.45 3.70 12.95
CA GLY A 221 18.65 3.55 14.17
C GLY A 221 18.81 4.73 15.13
N GLY A 222 18.99 4.45 16.43
CA GLY A 222 19.10 5.47 17.49
C GLY A 222 17.77 6.10 17.92
N TRP A 223 16.75 6.10 17.05
CA TRP A 223 15.41 6.61 17.35
C TRP A 223 14.54 5.66 18.18
N GLN A 224 14.95 4.39 18.38
CA GLN A 224 14.08 3.38 19.03
C GLN A 224 13.70 3.75 20.47
N GLU A 225 14.64 4.26 21.26
CA GLU A 225 14.38 4.63 22.66
C GLU A 225 13.39 5.80 22.78
N TRP A 226 13.37 6.72 21.80
CA TRP A 226 12.44 7.84 21.74
C TRP A 226 10.97 7.41 21.58
N PHE A 227 10.72 6.18 21.10
CA PHE A 227 9.37 5.59 20.95
C PHE A 227 9.07 4.47 21.94
N LYS A 228 10.01 4.12 22.83
CA LYS A 228 9.67 3.37 24.04
C LYS A 228 8.99 4.35 25.00
N GLY A 229 7.78 3.99 25.46
CA GLY A 229 7.17 4.69 26.60
C GLY A 229 8.07 4.58 27.83
N PRO A 230 7.85 5.41 28.88
CA PRO A 230 8.64 5.34 30.11
C PRO A 230 8.63 3.90 30.62
N SER A 231 9.83 3.34 30.83
CA SER A 231 9.97 1.97 31.30
C SER A 231 9.26 1.84 32.64
N ILE A 232 8.32 0.91 32.72
CA ILE A 232 7.86 0.41 34.01
C ILE A 232 9.09 -0.28 34.60
N SER A 233 9.77 0.38 35.53
CA SER A 233 10.84 -0.21 36.31
C SER A 233 10.32 -1.46 37.01
N ASP A 234 11.16 -2.47 37.20
CA ASP A 234 10.77 -3.81 37.66
C ASP A 234 10.13 -3.82 39.06
N GLY A 235 8.84 -3.47 39.10
CA GLY A 235 7.99 -3.47 40.27
C GLY A 235 7.68 -4.89 40.68
N ALA A 236 8.60 -5.46 41.46
CA ALA A 236 8.65 -6.86 41.89
C ALA A 236 7.27 -7.53 41.99
N ALA A 237 6.98 -8.43 41.04
CA ALA A 237 5.77 -9.23 41.03
C ALA A 237 5.75 -10.16 42.25
N LYS A 238 5.12 -9.71 43.34
CA LYS A 238 4.92 -10.51 44.55
C LYS A 238 4.14 -11.78 44.21
N ALA A 239 4.86 -12.89 44.11
CA ALA A 239 4.29 -14.21 43.87
C ALA A 239 3.24 -14.53 44.94
N LYS A 240 2.00 -14.80 44.52
CA LYS A 240 0.98 -15.36 45.41
C LYS A 240 1.21 -16.85 45.56
N THR A 241 1.73 -17.25 46.70
CA THR A 241 1.96 -18.66 47.07
C THR A 241 0.66 -19.48 46.98
N PRO A 242 0.66 -20.63 46.29
CA PRO A 242 -0.44 -21.58 46.39
C PRO A 242 -0.33 -22.39 47.69
N SER A 243 -1.30 -22.25 48.59
CA SER A 243 -1.41 -23.10 49.80
C SER A 243 -2.03 -24.48 49.48
N PRO A 244 -1.76 -25.54 50.28
CA PRO A 244 -1.63 -26.88 49.69
C PRO A 244 -2.69 -27.92 50.10
N THR A 245 -2.66 -29.05 49.38
CA THR A 245 -3.05 -30.41 49.80
C THR A 245 -4.54 -30.77 49.96
N LYS A 246 -5.01 -31.63 49.04
CA LYS A 246 -5.57 -32.98 49.32
C LYS A 246 -5.57 -33.77 48.00
N ARG A 247 -4.46 -34.44 47.67
CA ARG A 247 -4.11 -35.84 48.02
C ARG A 247 -4.94 -36.86 47.23
N ALA A 248 -4.27 -37.52 46.29
CA ALA A 248 -4.86 -38.49 45.36
C ALA A 248 -5.19 -39.84 46.01
N LYS A 249 -5.96 -40.67 45.27
CA LYS A 249 -5.94 -42.13 45.41
C LYS A 249 -5.79 -42.74 44.01
N VAL A 250 -4.74 -43.53 43.81
CA VAL A 250 -4.46 -44.34 42.61
C VAL A 250 -4.75 -45.81 42.94
N GLN A 251 -5.14 -46.61 41.94
CA GLN A 251 -5.06 -48.06 41.96
C GLN A 251 -4.62 -48.58 40.57
N GLU A 252 -3.67 -49.50 40.54
CA GLU A 252 -3.14 -50.25 39.37
C GLU A 252 -3.87 -51.62 39.23
N GLU A 253 -3.83 -52.40 38.13
CA GLU A 253 -3.22 -52.15 36.78
C GLU A 253 -4.24 -52.20 35.60
N GLU A 254 -4.57 -53.27 34.85
CA GLU A 254 -4.33 -54.73 34.89
C GLU A 254 -4.29 -55.35 33.45
N GLU A 255 -3.96 -56.64 33.29
CA GLU A 255 -3.66 -57.33 32.00
C GLU A 255 -4.85 -57.69 31.06
N LYS A 256 -4.54 -58.22 29.85
CA LYS A 256 -5.46 -58.76 28.82
C LYS A 256 -5.50 -60.31 28.87
N PRO A 257 -6.57 -61.01 28.37
CA PRO A 257 -6.51 -61.49 26.97
C PRO A 257 -7.85 -61.74 26.20
N VAL A 258 -7.77 -61.62 24.87
CA VAL A 258 -8.43 -62.41 23.78
C VAL A 258 -9.88 -62.93 23.92
N GLY A 259 -10.77 -62.53 23.00
CA GLY A 259 -12.08 -63.20 22.76
C GLY A 259 -12.76 -62.89 21.40
N LYS A 260 -13.02 -63.91 20.57
CA LYS A 260 -13.59 -63.79 19.20
C LYS A 260 -15.14 -63.76 19.19
N ARG A 261 -15.80 -62.96 18.33
CA ARG A 261 -16.83 -63.49 17.39
C ARG A 261 -17.40 -62.54 16.30
N ALA A 262 -17.35 -63.05 15.07
CA ALA A 262 -18.38 -63.09 14.00
C ALA A 262 -19.31 -61.90 13.64
N LYS A 263 -19.32 -61.63 12.32
CA LYS A 263 -20.34 -60.97 11.48
C LYS A 263 -21.82 -61.18 11.89
N LYS A 264 -22.66 -60.18 11.56
CA LYS A 264 -23.77 -60.42 10.61
C LYS A 264 -24.14 -59.15 9.82
N VAL A 265 -24.54 -59.35 8.57
CA VAL A 265 -25.07 -58.37 7.59
C VAL A 265 -26.22 -59.08 6.85
N ASP A 266 -26.87 -58.41 5.88
CA ASP A 266 -27.73 -58.96 4.80
C ASP A 266 -29.17 -59.39 5.19
N PRO A 267 -30.13 -59.45 4.22
CA PRO A 267 -30.27 -58.76 2.92
C PRO A 267 -31.63 -57.99 2.86
N LYS A 268 -32.33 -57.63 1.76
CA LYS A 268 -32.48 -58.01 0.32
C LYS A 268 -33.26 -56.84 -0.37
N ALA A 269 -33.53 -56.73 -1.68
CA ALA A 269 -33.42 -57.61 -2.86
C ALA A 269 -33.15 -56.78 -4.15
N ALA A 270 -33.13 -57.42 -5.34
CA ALA A 270 -32.65 -56.79 -6.59
C ALA A 270 -33.35 -57.27 -7.88
N SER A 271 -33.28 -56.43 -8.93
CA SER A 271 -33.29 -56.76 -10.37
C SER A 271 -32.80 -55.53 -11.17
N GLY A 272 -32.23 -55.62 -12.39
CA GLY A 272 -31.71 -56.78 -13.12
C GLY A 272 -31.40 -56.45 -14.61
N ASN A 273 -30.25 -56.91 -15.12
CA ASN A 273 -29.79 -56.83 -16.54
C ASN A 273 -29.54 -55.38 -17.08
N SER A 274 -28.78 -55.12 -18.17
CA SER A 274 -27.97 -55.94 -19.10
C SER A 274 -26.81 -55.09 -19.70
N THR A 275 -25.91 -55.72 -20.48
CA THR A 275 -25.10 -55.18 -21.61
C THR A 275 -25.58 -53.84 -22.23
N THR A 276 -24.71 -52.95 -22.76
CA THR A 276 -23.54 -53.24 -23.64
C THR A 276 -22.36 -52.24 -23.54
N GLU A 277 -21.22 -52.65 -24.11
CA GLU A 277 -19.99 -51.86 -24.33
C GLU A 277 -20.08 -50.90 -25.53
N THR A 278 -19.53 -49.67 -25.39
CA THR A 278 -18.90 -48.98 -26.54
C THR A 278 -17.78 -48.03 -26.10
N ARG A 279 -16.56 -48.26 -26.60
CA ARG A 279 -15.39 -47.39 -26.38
C ARG A 279 -15.15 -46.50 -27.61
N ARG A 280 -15.05 -45.17 -27.43
CA ARG A 280 -14.54 -44.26 -28.49
C ARG A 280 -13.52 -43.27 -27.95
N THR A 281 -12.25 -43.58 -28.22
CA THR A 281 -11.14 -42.62 -28.25
C THR A 281 -11.31 -41.69 -29.46
N TRP A 282 -10.97 -40.41 -29.31
CA TRP A 282 -10.64 -39.53 -30.44
C TRP A 282 -9.23 -38.97 -30.26
N SER A 283 -8.57 -38.67 -31.37
CA SER A 283 -7.14 -38.34 -31.46
C SER A 283 -6.93 -37.00 -32.15
N SER A 284 -5.74 -36.44 -31.99
CA SER A 284 -5.36 -35.09 -32.42
C SER A 284 -5.54 -34.80 -33.91
N ARG A 285 -5.86 -33.53 -34.19
CA ARG A 285 -5.25 -32.73 -35.26
C ARG A 285 -4.92 -31.34 -34.70
#